data_AF-A0A853L1P1-F1
#
_entry.id   AF-A0A853L1P1-F1
#
_cell.length_a   1.000
_cell.length_b   1.000
_cell.length_c   1.000
_cell.angle_alpha   90.00
_cell.angle_beta   90.00
_cell.angle_gamma   90.00
#
_symmetry.space_group_name_H-M   'P 1'
#
loop_
_entity.id
_entity.type
_entity.pdbx_description
1 polymer ?
#
loop_
_entity_poly.entity_id
_entity_poly.type
_entity_poly.pdbx_seq_one_letter_code
_entity_poly.pdbx_strand_id
1 'polypeptide(L)'
;MHVTRSIRSIALCAPLLLASTLGNAETAGPKWGPHIDLEGKGGTDRNLGETDLFIPLWQDEDTLTFTSLRARMDDNNSHEGNFGLGIRQMLDSGWNIGGYGYFDRRHSPYVNKFNQLTFGAEALSLDWDFRANAYVPIGTTQYMEDSLSTVDVSGTSLMYNQGEERALRGFDGEIGWRIPLFTADAGQQLRAYAGGYRFTEDGVDTVQGPRGRLDLTFDEVPFLWEGSRFSLGAEIQHDSPRGTQGFASFRLRIPLQGFGDTPKPRLSAMERRMTDPIIRDIDVVSQAGQFSEASEITQTADGETITVLNSNSTSAANFATDIANAGANSTVILSGNYTAINSVTTVQSGQTIVGGGALDIKTPTGRSVTVTIPDASISGSGSNGGAGGAKRFFNMADNSSLVGVTANVNTTGSAYIVHIEGKQNVTIRNNKLTTQNDTSTAGTITIENSQDVTIKNNVSSITSDGNGTRFLAIIGNNSNISVDDNKLSVSGAGFDKRFVFFANSSTINNLSGTGNTTNNLNPCGDGGGTLPTVTGSVTVDGTAVDGSACP
;
A
#
# COMPACT_ATOMS: atom_id res chain seq x y z
N MET A 1 16.74 -21.93 20.23
CA MET A 1 17.92 -21.16 20.68
C MET A 1 18.90 -21.07 19.53
N HIS A 2 18.67 -20.11 18.63
CA HIS A 2 19.54 -19.82 17.49
C HIS A 2 19.82 -18.32 17.52
N VAL A 3 21.07 -17.99 17.79
CA VAL A 3 21.60 -16.63 17.84
C VAL A 3 22.16 -16.31 16.46
N THR A 4 21.43 -15.53 15.66
CA THR A 4 21.93 -14.97 14.41
C THR A 4 22.45 -13.56 14.68
N ARG A 5 23.77 -13.41 14.56
CA ARG A 5 24.50 -12.14 14.66
C ARG A 5 24.07 -11.20 13.54
N SER A 6 23.51 -10.06 13.90
CA SER A 6 23.31 -8.91 13.03
C SER A 6 24.60 -8.07 12.97
N ILE A 7 25.27 -8.10 11.82
CA ILE A 7 26.41 -7.23 11.52
C ILE A 7 25.84 -5.88 11.06
N ARG A 8 25.95 -4.86 11.93
CA ARG A 8 25.75 -3.45 11.57
C ARG A 8 27.02 -2.96 10.88
N SER A 9 26.97 -2.71 9.57
CA SER A 9 28.02 -2.01 8.84
C SER A 9 27.69 -0.52 8.79
N ILE A 10 28.25 0.24 9.72
CA ILE A 10 28.33 1.70 9.64
C ILE A 10 29.52 2.01 8.72
N ALA A 11 29.26 2.42 7.49
CA ALA A 11 30.29 2.89 6.58
C ALA A 11 30.70 4.32 6.99
N LEU A 12 31.84 4.41 7.67
CA LEU A 12 32.51 5.66 7.99
C LEU A 12 33.22 6.15 6.72
N CYS A 13 32.63 7.11 5.99
CA CYS A 13 33.31 7.78 4.89
C CYS A 13 34.37 8.75 5.44
N ALA A 14 35.64 8.43 5.26
CA ALA A 14 36.76 9.33 5.50
C ALA A 14 36.83 10.39 4.40
N PRO A 15 36.99 11.69 4.72
CA PRO A 15 37.24 12.70 3.70
C PRO A 15 38.69 12.62 3.22
N LEU A 16 38.90 12.40 1.92
CA LEU A 16 40.20 12.60 1.26
C LEU A 16 40.49 14.11 1.20
N LEU A 17 41.48 14.56 1.96
CA LEU A 17 42.09 15.88 1.81
C LEU A 17 42.99 15.90 0.57
N LEU A 18 42.56 16.56 -0.50
CA LEU A 18 43.42 16.96 -1.61
C LEU A 18 44.01 18.34 -1.31
N ALA A 19 45.29 18.38 -0.97
CA ALA A 19 46.05 19.61 -0.86
C ALA A 19 46.54 20.04 -2.26
N SER A 20 46.05 21.18 -2.75
CA SER A 20 46.63 21.88 -3.90
C SER A 20 47.47 23.06 -3.42
N THR A 21 48.77 23.02 -3.73
CA THR A 21 49.70 24.13 -3.49
C THR A 21 49.80 24.99 -4.75
N LEU A 22 49.34 26.24 -4.71
CA LEU A 22 49.67 27.25 -5.72
C LEU A 22 49.97 28.60 -5.06
N GLY A 23 51.16 29.11 -5.40
CA GLY A 23 51.72 30.47 -5.35
C GLY A 23 51.09 31.54 -4.44
N ASN A 24 51.85 31.95 -3.43
CA ASN A 24 51.61 33.15 -2.61
C ASN A 24 51.70 34.44 -3.46
N ALA A 25 50.58 35.14 -3.58
CA ALA A 25 50.53 36.59 -3.44
C ALA A 25 49.85 36.89 -2.10
N GLU A 26 50.36 37.87 -1.36
CA GLU A 26 49.89 38.26 -0.03
C GLU A 26 48.42 38.73 -0.13
N THR A 27 47.51 37.78 0.05
CA THR A 27 46.05 37.97 0.02
C THR A 27 45.58 37.93 1.46
N ALA A 28 44.67 38.84 1.82
CA ALA A 28 43.94 38.75 3.07
C ALA A 28 43.39 37.32 3.21
N GLY A 29 43.55 36.71 4.39
CA GLY A 29 43.14 35.31 4.61
C GLY A 29 41.67 35.07 4.23
N PRO A 30 41.27 33.81 3.98
CA PRO A 30 39.93 33.48 3.51
C PRO A 30 38.84 34.07 4.42
N LYS A 31 37.94 34.89 3.84
CA LYS A 31 36.85 35.59 4.54
C LYS A 31 35.72 34.65 4.96
N TRP A 32 35.29 33.79 4.04
CA TRP A 32 34.16 32.88 4.23
C TRP A 32 34.63 31.48 4.55
N GLY A 33 34.00 30.86 5.54
CA GLY A 33 34.44 29.59 6.09
C GLY A 33 33.46 28.44 5.99
N PRO A 34 33.97 27.18 6.01
CA PRO A 34 33.11 26.03 6.13
C PRO A 34 32.36 26.06 7.46
N HIS A 35 31.11 25.65 7.39
CA HIS A 35 30.22 25.58 8.53
C HIS A 35 29.21 24.46 8.31
N ILE A 36 28.62 24.01 9.41
CA ILE A 36 27.50 23.08 9.40
C ILE A 36 26.28 23.76 9.98
N ASP A 37 25.17 23.73 9.26
CA ASP A 37 23.86 24.17 9.72
C ASP A 37 23.06 22.94 10.16
N LEU A 38 22.50 22.99 11.37
CA LEU A 38 21.59 21.98 11.93
C LEU A 38 20.22 22.60 12.09
N GLU A 39 19.20 22.04 11.45
CA GLU A 39 17.84 22.55 11.51
C GLU A 39 16.85 21.49 11.97
N GLY A 40 15.94 21.92 12.85
CA GLY A 40 14.70 21.22 13.14
C GLY A 40 13.52 22.07 12.70
N LYS A 41 12.57 21.47 11.98
CA LYS A 41 11.35 22.14 11.50
C LYS A 41 10.15 21.30 11.92
N GLY A 42 9.39 21.79 12.90
CA GLY A 42 8.14 21.20 13.36
C GLY A 42 6.97 21.74 12.55
N GLY A 43 6.09 20.86 12.07
CA GLY A 43 4.98 21.23 11.20
C GLY A 43 3.64 20.63 11.63
N THR A 44 2.56 21.12 11.03
CA THR A 44 1.21 20.60 11.26
C THR A 44 1.03 19.16 10.78
N ASP A 45 1.68 18.80 9.67
CA ASP A 45 1.50 17.49 9.02
C ASP A 45 2.72 16.58 9.10
N ARG A 46 3.91 17.13 9.41
CA ARG A 46 5.15 16.38 9.55
C ARG A 46 6.24 17.18 10.25
N ASN A 47 7.26 16.48 10.75
CA ASN A 47 8.45 17.04 11.37
C ASN A 47 9.71 16.66 10.62
N LEU A 48 10.68 17.58 10.60
CA LEU A 48 11.84 17.51 9.72
C LEU A 48 13.13 17.79 10.50
N GLY A 49 14.15 17.00 10.20
CA GLY A 49 15.53 17.26 10.59
C GLY A 49 16.41 17.45 9.36
N GLU A 50 17.27 18.46 9.39
CA GLU A 50 18.18 18.78 8.31
C GLU A 50 19.60 19.06 8.83
N THR A 51 20.58 18.66 8.03
CA THR A 51 21.98 18.99 8.21
C THR A 51 22.55 19.45 6.87
N ASP A 52 23.18 20.63 6.85
CA ASP A 52 23.80 21.20 5.66
C ASP A 52 25.27 21.54 5.96
N LEU A 53 26.19 20.91 5.23
CA LEU A 53 27.61 21.20 5.27
C LEU A 53 27.98 22.12 4.10
N PHE A 54 28.26 23.37 4.42
CA PHE A 54 28.73 24.38 3.48
C PHE A 54 30.25 24.40 3.44
N ILE A 55 30.84 24.37 2.23
CA ILE A 55 32.29 24.37 2.03
C ILE A 55 32.66 25.39 0.95
N PRO A 56 33.36 26.48 1.30
CA PRO A 56 34.01 27.34 0.31
C PRO A 56 35.02 26.54 -0.51
N LEU A 57 34.92 26.61 -1.83
CA LEU A 57 35.85 25.96 -2.77
C LEU A 57 36.90 26.95 -3.27
N TRP A 58 36.46 28.16 -3.59
CA TRP A 58 37.31 29.26 -4.05
C TRP A 58 36.67 30.59 -3.66
N GLN A 59 37.47 31.58 -3.29
CA GLN A 59 37.00 32.91 -2.93
C GLN A 59 38.06 33.98 -3.16
N ASP A 60 37.63 35.21 -3.40
CA ASP A 60 38.43 36.42 -3.34
C ASP A 60 37.71 37.51 -2.51
N GLU A 61 37.92 38.80 -2.80
CA GLU A 61 37.33 39.87 -2.00
C GLU A 61 35.81 39.99 -2.16
N ASP A 62 35.26 39.61 -3.31
CA ASP A 62 33.87 39.83 -3.70
C ASP A 62 33.16 38.56 -4.23
N THR A 63 33.89 37.51 -4.58
CA THR A 63 33.35 36.30 -5.20
C THR A 63 33.57 35.07 -4.32
N LEU A 64 32.55 34.21 -4.23
CA LEU A 64 32.59 32.95 -3.50
C LEU A 64 31.99 31.82 -4.33
N THR A 65 32.81 30.83 -4.65
CA THR A 65 32.36 29.51 -5.14
C THR A 65 32.33 28.53 -3.99
N PHE A 66 31.25 27.76 -3.86
CA PHE A 66 31.04 26.86 -2.73
C PHE A 66 30.30 25.59 -3.14
N THR A 67 30.43 24.56 -2.31
CA THR A 67 29.58 23.36 -2.36
C THR A 67 28.76 23.26 -1.08
N SER A 68 27.61 22.61 -1.17
CA SER A 68 26.73 22.28 -0.05
C SER A 68 26.35 20.80 -0.14
N LEU A 69 26.54 20.10 0.98
CA LEU A 69 26.11 18.71 1.16
C LEU A 69 24.99 18.70 2.19
N ARG A 70 23.77 18.36 1.76
CA ARG A 70 22.60 18.37 2.61
C ARG A 70 22.04 16.97 2.79
N ALA A 71 21.64 16.66 4.03
CA ALA A 71 20.91 15.47 4.38
C ALA A 71 19.66 15.85 5.15
N ARG A 72 18.54 15.22 4.79
CA ARG A 72 17.22 15.50 5.36
C ARG A 72 16.51 14.21 5.72
N MET A 73 15.81 14.24 6.85
CA MET A 73 15.02 13.12 7.36
C MET A 73 13.67 13.65 7.83
N ASP A 74 12.59 12.90 7.56
CA ASP A 74 11.27 13.17 8.12
C ASP A 74 10.69 12.00 8.92
N ASP A 75 9.60 12.26 9.63
CA ASP A 75 8.88 11.28 10.46
C ASP A 75 8.04 10.27 9.67
N ASN A 76 7.98 10.39 8.34
CA ASN A 76 7.29 9.47 7.43
C ASN A 76 8.24 8.49 6.73
N ASN A 77 9.43 8.26 7.31
CA ASN A 77 10.46 7.36 6.77
C ASN A 77 11.03 7.81 5.40
N SER A 78 10.83 9.08 5.02
CA SER A 78 11.44 9.68 3.84
C SER A 78 12.81 10.26 4.20
N HIS A 79 13.80 10.00 3.36
CA HIS A 79 15.16 10.49 3.53
C HIS A 79 15.68 11.05 2.22
N GLU A 80 16.37 12.17 2.28
CA GLU A 80 16.88 12.83 1.09
C GLU A 80 18.32 13.30 1.28
N GLY A 81 19.12 13.13 0.23
CA GLY A 81 20.47 13.64 0.15
C GLY A 81 20.62 14.57 -1.06
N ASN A 82 21.26 15.70 -0.87
CA ASN A 82 21.45 16.70 -1.91
C ASN A 82 22.93 17.10 -2.00
N PHE A 83 23.44 17.18 -3.22
CA PHE A 83 24.77 17.67 -3.54
C PHE A 83 24.66 18.94 -4.38
N GLY A 84 25.17 20.06 -3.89
CA GLY A 84 25.07 21.37 -4.53
C GLY A 84 26.41 22.00 -4.87
N LEU A 85 26.41 22.79 -5.94
CA LEU A 85 27.48 23.70 -6.33
C LEU A 85 26.88 25.08 -6.59
N GLY A 86 27.50 26.13 -6.06
CA GLY A 86 27.03 27.50 -6.23
C GLY A 86 28.17 28.51 -6.35
N ILE A 87 27.83 29.65 -6.92
CA ILE A 87 28.68 30.84 -7.00
C ILE A 87 27.87 32.07 -6.59
N ARG A 88 28.49 32.97 -5.83
CA ARG A 88 27.96 34.29 -5.48
C ARG A 88 29.01 35.34 -5.78
N GLN A 89 28.58 36.50 -6.26
CA GLN A 89 29.41 37.68 -6.45
C GLN A 89 28.74 38.88 -5.76
N MET A 90 29.49 39.55 -4.89
CA MET A 90 29.12 40.78 -4.22
C MET A 90 29.47 41.96 -5.14
N LEU A 91 28.48 42.82 -5.41
CA LEU A 91 28.63 43.98 -6.29
C LEU A 91 28.72 45.25 -5.46
N ASP A 92 29.44 46.26 -5.98
CA ASP A 92 29.54 47.60 -5.38
C ASP A 92 28.17 48.28 -5.19
N SER A 93 27.15 47.84 -5.94
CA SER A 93 25.77 48.30 -5.80
C SER A 93 25.08 47.84 -4.52
N GLY A 94 25.73 47.00 -3.69
CA GLY A 94 25.17 46.43 -2.46
C GLY A 94 24.29 45.20 -2.71
N TRP A 95 24.55 44.47 -3.79
CA TRP A 95 23.86 43.24 -4.16
C TRP A 95 24.83 42.08 -4.26
N ASN A 96 24.48 40.94 -3.68
CA ASN A 96 25.10 39.65 -3.96
C ASN A 96 24.25 38.92 -4.98
N ILE A 97 24.79 38.65 -6.16
CA ILE A 97 24.12 37.88 -7.22
C ILE A 97 24.70 36.48 -7.22
N GLY A 98 23.85 35.46 -7.28
CA GLY A 98 24.29 34.08 -7.26
C GLY A 98 23.47 33.15 -8.13
N GLY A 99 24.10 32.02 -8.48
CA GLY A 99 23.49 30.93 -9.19
C GLY A 99 24.02 29.60 -8.66
N TYR A 100 23.18 28.56 -8.69
CA TYR A 100 23.52 27.26 -8.14
C TYR A 100 22.77 26.13 -8.83
N GLY A 101 23.33 24.93 -8.70
CA GLY A 101 22.71 23.68 -9.14
C GLY A 101 22.83 22.60 -8.07
N TYR A 102 21.81 21.73 -7.95
CA TYR A 102 21.83 20.57 -7.07
C TYR A 102 21.46 19.29 -7.83
N PHE A 103 22.09 18.19 -7.40
CA PHE A 103 21.57 16.85 -7.62
C PHE A 103 20.91 16.37 -6.32
N ASP A 104 19.64 16.02 -6.42
CA ASP A 104 18.80 15.61 -5.32
C ASP A 104 18.44 14.12 -5.47
N ARG A 105 18.49 13.38 -4.37
CA ARG A 105 18.07 11.97 -4.33
C ARG A 105 17.19 11.70 -3.13
N ARG A 106 15.92 11.42 -3.41
CA ARG A 106 14.90 11.11 -2.41
C ARG A 106 14.62 9.62 -2.34
N HIS A 107 14.52 9.11 -1.12
CA HIS A 107 13.88 7.84 -0.81
C HIS A 107 12.48 8.10 -0.24
N SER A 108 11.42 7.68 -0.93
CA SER A 108 10.04 7.96 -0.54
C SER A 108 9.54 6.97 0.54
N PRO A 109 8.40 7.26 1.20
CA PRO A 109 7.76 6.31 2.11
C PRO A 109 7.40 4.96 1.46
N TYR A 110 7.21 4.94 0.14
CA TYR A 110 6.96 3.73 -0.67
C TYR A 110 8.25 3.00 -1.07
N VAL A 111 9.40 3.35 -0.50
CA VAL A 111 10.72 2.73 -0.77
C VAL A 111 11.23 3.05 -2.19
N ASN A 112 10.54 3.93 -2.93
CA ASN A 112 10.98 4.39 -4.24
C ASN A 112 12.14 5.35 -4.15
N LYS A 113 12.86 5.50 -5.26
CA LYS A 113 14.00 6.41 -5.36
C LYS A 113 13.83 7.35 -6.53
N PHE A 114 13.66 8.63 -6.24
CA PHE A 114 13.61 9.68 -7.25
C PHE A 114 14.92 10.46 -7.27
N ASN A 115 15.32 10.89 -8.47
CA ASN A 115 16.44 11.79 -8.65
C ASN A 115 15.93 13.06 -9.34
N GLN A 116 16.50 14.20 -8.99
CA GLN A 116 16.10 15.50 -9.52
C GLN A 116 17.34 16.38 -9.71
N LEU A 117 17.29 17.22 -10.74
CA LEU A 117 18.19 18.34 -10.90
C LEU A 117 17.46 19.62 -10.51
N THR A 118 18.09 20.43 -9.68
CA THR A 118 17.58 21.75 -9.28
C THR A 118 18.52 22.82 -9.79
N PHE A 119 17.97 23.90 -10.32
CA PHE A 119 18.71 25.10 -10.73
C PHE A 119 18.08 26.32 -10.09
N GLY A 120 18.89 27.19 -9.51
CA GLY A 120 18.39 28.40 -8.86
C GLY A 120 19.27 29.62 -9.08
N ALA A 121 18.64 30.78 -8.93
CA ALA A 121 19.29 32.08 -8.99
C ALA A 121 18.82 32.94 -7.82
N GLU A 122 19.71 33.81 -7.34
CA GLU A 122 19.42 34.71 -6.22
C GLU A 122 20.03 36.09 -6.42
N ALA A 123 19.34 37.10 -5.90
CA ALA A 123 19.83 38.46 -5.76
C ALA A 123 19.53 38.94 -4.34
N LEU A 124 20.57 39.18 -3.56
CA LEU A 124 20.52 39.39 -2.12
C LEU A 124 21.14 40.75 -1.76
N SER A 125 20.39 41.69 -1.23
CA SER A 125 20.90 42.99 -0.75
C SER A 125 20.77 43.14 0.76
N LEU A 126 21.06 44.30 1.34
CA LEU A 126 20.75 44.49 2.76
C LEU A 126 19.25 44.39 3.03
N ASP A 127 18.38 44.94 2.19
CA ASP A 127 16.96 45.06 2.50
C ASP A 127 16.05 44.12 1.71
N TRP A 128 16.48 43.67 0.53
CA TRP A 128 15.66 42.90 -0.40
C TRP A 128 16.34 41.61 -0.85
N ASP A 129 15.52 40.58 -1.02
CA ASP A 129 15.92 39.29 -1.55
C ASP A 129 15.02 38.91 -2.72
N PHE A 130 15.61 38.36 -3.77
CA PHE A 130 14.89 37.69 -4.84
C PHE A 130 15.50 36.31 -5.05
N ARG A 131 14.64 35.29 -5.10
CA ARG A 131 15.04 33.91 -5.36
C ARG A 131 14.09 33.27 -6.34
N ALA A 132 14.62 32.43 -7.21
CA ALA A 132 13.85 31.59 -8.12
C ALA A 132 14.53 30.24 -8.30
N ASN A 133 13.74 29.17 -8.36
CA ASN A 133 14.21 27.80 -8.49
C ASN A 133 13.40 27.04 -9.55
N ALA A 134 14.06 26.11 -10.23
CA ALA A 134 13.45 25.14 -11.14
C ALA A 134 13.89 23.72 -10.79
N TYR A 135 12.95 22.78 -10.84
CA TYR A 135 13.08 21.40 -10.38
C TYR A 135 12.73 20.44 -11.51
N VAL A 136 13.67 19.58 -11.88
CA VAL A 136 13.55 18.66 -13.02
C VAL A 136 13.84 17.22 -12.57
N PRO A 137 12.82 16.39 -12.34
CA PRO A 137 12.99 14.96 -12.12
C PRO A 137 13.70 14.30 -13.30
N ILE A 138 14.63 13.37 -13.02
CA ILE A 138 15.43 12.67 -14.03
C ILE A 138 15.53 11.16 -13.73
N GLY A 139 15.71 10.36 -14.77
CA GLY A 139 15.75 8.90 -14.68
C GLY A 139 14.34 8.34 -14.51
N THR A 140 14.13 7.49 -13.49
CA THR A 140 12.81 6.95 -13.17
C THR A 140 11.98 7.99 -12.42
N THR A 141 10.94 8.51 -13.07
CA THR A 141 10.04 9.54 -12.52
C THR A 141 8.69 8.99 -12.09
N GLN A 142 8.43 7.70 -12.33
CA GLN A 142 7.19 7.01 -11.98
C GLN A 142 7.50 5.58 -11.51
N TYR A 143 6.84 5.17 -10.44
CA TYR A 143 6.87 3.81 -9.90
C TYR A 143 5.44 3.28 -9.76
N MET A 144 5.26 1.97 -9.92
CA MET A 144 3.99 1.29 -9.68
C MET A 144 3.89 0.90 -8.21
N GLU A 145 2.78 1.22 -7.57
CA GLU A 145 2.48 0.95 -6.17
C GLU A 145 1.23 0.07 -6.04
N ASP A 146 1.45 -1.24 -5.94
CA ASP A 146 0.35 -2.23 -5.87
C ASP A 146 -0.55 -2.03 -4.65
N SER A 147 -0.01 -1.49 -3.55
CA SER A 147 -0.77 -1.17 -2.33
C SER A 147 -1.80 -0.05 -2.54
N LEU A 148 -1.67 0.72 -3.62
CA LEU A 148 -2.59 1.78 -4.03
C LEU A 148 -3.48 1.33 -5.21
N SER A 149 -3.27 0.13 -5.75
CA SER A 149 -4.09 -0.39 -6.84
C SER A 149 -5.46 -0.84 -6.35
N THR A 150 -6.49 -0.65 -7.17
CA THR A 150 -7.84 -1.11 -6.89
C THR A 150 -8.41 -1.87 -8.08
N VAL A 151 -9.40 -2.72 -7.80
CA VAL A 151 -10.17 -3.42 -8.82
C VAL A 151 -11.63 -3.13 -8.62
N ASP A 152 -12.33 -2.88 -9.73
CA ASP A 152 -13.76 -2.69 -9.76
C ASP A 152 -14.37 -3.51 -10.90
N VAL A 153 -15.64 -3.88 -10.77
CA VAL A 153 -16.40 -4.55 -11.82
C VAL A 153 -17.25 -3.52 -12.54
N SER A 154 -16.92 -3.25 -13.81
CA SER A 154 -17.69 -2.37 -14.67
C SER A 154 -18.42 -3.18 -15.74
N GLY A 155 -19.73 -3.35 -15.57
CA GLY A 155 -20.52 -4.22 -16.44
C GLY A 155 -20.05 -5.68 -16.36
N THR A 156 -19.51 -6.19 -17.46
CA THR A 156 -18.97 -7.56 -17.61
C THR A 156 -17.44 -7.59 -17.66
N SER A 157 -16.77 -6.51 -17.26
CA SER A 157 -15.32 -6.38 -17.29
C SER A 157 -14.76 -6.16 -15.88
N LEU A 158 -13.61 -6.78 -15.60
CA LEU A 158 -12.84 -6.55 -14.39
C LEU A 158 -11.85 -5.42 -14.67
N MET A 159 -12.06 -4.26 -14.07
CA MET A 159 -11.26 -3.05 -14.31
C MET A 159 -10.22 -2.88 -13.21
N TYR A 160 -8.96 -2.73 -13.60
CA TYR A 160 -7.82 -2.51 -12.70
C TYR A 160 -7.32 -1.08 -12.81
N ASN A 161 -7.33 -0.37 -11.68
CA ASN A 161 -6.71 0.94 -11.54
C ASN A 161 -5.33 0.76 -10.91
N GLN A 162 -4.29 1.05 -11.68
CA GLN A 162 -2.91 0.93 -11.20
C GLN A 162 -2.61 2.09 -10.25
N GLY A 163 -2.21 1.74 -9.03
CA GLY A 163 -1.60 2.66 -8.09
C GLY A 163 -0.17 2.98 -8.50
N GLU A 164 0.25 4.22 -8.31
CA GLU A 164 1.54 4.74 -8.77
C GLU A 164 2.06 5.84 -7.85
N GLU A 165 3.36 6.05 -7.84
CA GLU A 165 4.00 7.25 -7.30
C GLU A 165 4.76 7.98 -8.41
N ARG A 166 4.47 9.26 -8.62
CA ARG A 166 5.09 10.11 -9.65
C ARG A 166 5.82 11.29 -9.03
N ALA A 167 7.02 11.58 -9.51
CA ALA A 167 7.76 12.80 -9.19
C ALA A 167 7.31 13.95 -10.09
N LEU A 168 7.11 15.14 -9.51
CA LEU A 168 6.60 16.30 -10.22
C LEU A 168 7.74 17.25 -10.58
N ARG A 169 7.74 17.75 -11.82
CA ARG A 169 8.58 18.88 -12.22
C ARG A 169 7.95 20.19 -11.76
N GLY A 170 8.75 21.21 -11.47
CA GLY A 170 8.18 22.48 -11.00
C GLY A 170 9.15 23.64 -10.93
N PHE A 171 8.65 24.73 -10.36
CA PHE A 171 9.41 25.93 -10.06
C PHE A 171 8.84 26.66 -8.86
N ASP A 172 9.64 27.49 -8.22
CA ASP A 172 9.20 28.44 -7.20
C ASP A 172 9.91 29.79 -7.33
N GLY A 173 9.36 30.79 -6.65
CA GLY A 173 9.99 32.09 -6.48
C GLY A 173 9.56 32.76 -5.18
N GLU A 174 10.47 33.54 -4.61
CA GLU A 174 10.28 34.24 -3.34
C GLU A 174 10.89 35.65 -3.41
N ILE A 175 10.16 36.64 -2.90
CA ILE A 175 10.67 37.97 -2.57
C ILE A 175 10.78 38.10 -1.05
N GLY A 176 11.89 38.62 -0.58
CA GLY A 176 12.15 38.88 0.83
C GLY A 176 12.38 40.36 1.12
N TRP A 177 11.94 40.80 2.30
CA TRP A 177 12.14 42.14 2.81
C TRP A 177 12.65 42.09 4.25
N ARG A 178 13.70 42.86 4.54
CA ARG A 178 14.21 43.09 5.89
C ARG A 178 13.32 44.09 6.60
N ILE A 179 12.67 43.64 7.66
CA ILE A 179 11.82 44.50 8.47
C ILE A 179 12.75 45.43 9.28
N PRO A 180 12.58 46.76 9.21
CA PRO A 180 13.48 47.75 9.81
C PRO A 180 13.25 47.89 11.33
N LEU A 181 13.20 46.77 12.06
CA LEU A 181 13.19 46.73 13.53
C LEU A 181 14.60 46.87 14.11
N PHE A 182 15.61 46.47 13.35
CA PHE A 182 17.03 46.55 13.72
C PHE A 182 17.81 47.32 12.65
N THR A 183 18.93 47.93 13.03
CA THR A 183 19.85 48.56 12.07
C THR A 183 20.43 47.49 11.14
N ALA A 184 20.82 47.86 9.92
CA ALA A 184 21.27 46.88 8.91
C ALA A 184 22.54 46.11 9.32
N ASP A 185 23.32 46.67 10.24
CA ASP A 185 24.56 46.11 10.79
C ASP A 185 24.39 45.38 12.13
N ALA A 186 23.18 45.43 12.72
CA ALA A 186 22.89 44.73 13.96
C ALA A 186 23.05 43.21 13.78
N GLY A 187 23.46 42.53 14.86
CA GLY A 187 23.54 41.07 14.89
C GLY A 187 22.17 40.38 14.78
N GLN A 188 21.08 41.09 15.05
CA GLN A 188 19.72 40.60 14.88
C GLN A 188 19.08 41.16 13.61
N GLN A 189 18.45 40.29 12.82
CA GLN A 189 17.69 40.70 11.64
C GLN A 189 16.37 39.93 11.57
N LEU A 190 15.28 40.64 11.29
CA LEU A 190 13.98 40.04 10.99
C LEU A 190 13.69 40.24 9.51
N ARG A 191 13.38 39.15 8.80
CA ARG A 191 12.97 39.18 7.39
C ARG A 191 11.61 38.54 7.22
N ALA A 192 10.80 39.13 6.35
CA ALA A 192 9.56 38.56 5.86
C ALA A 192 9.68 38.22 4.38
N TYR A 193 9.05 37.13 3.98
CA TYR A 193 9.09 36.63 2.63
C TYR A 193 7.70 36.27 2.14
N ALA A 194 7.47 36.52 0.85
CA ALA A 194 6.28 36.13 0.13
C ALA A 194 6.70 35.48 -1.19
N GLY A 195 6.04 34.39 -1.55
CA GLY A 195 6.39 33.64 -2.74
C GLY A 195 5.27 32.72 -3.18
N GLY A 196 5.58 31.89 -4.17
CA GLY A 196 4.69 30.86 -4.66
C GLY A 196 5.46 29.78 -5.39
N TYR A 197 4.81 28.64 -5.57
CA TYR A 197 5.38 27.46 -6.21
C TYR A 197 4.35 26.81 -7.12
N ARG A 198 4.84 26.02 -8.08
CA ARG A 198 4.03 25.18 -8.96
C ARG A 198 4.79 23.94 -9.37
N PHE A 199 4.21 22.77 -9.08
CA PHE A 199 4.70 21.46 -9.49
C PHE A 199 3.61 20.68 -10.20
N THR A 200 3.94 20.05 -11.33
CA THR A 200 2.98 19.42 -12.26
C THR A 200 3.54 18.11 -12.79
N GLU A 201 2.67 17.14 -13.02
CA GLU A 201 2.92 15.95 -13.84
C GLU A 201 1.61 15.53 -14.53
N ASP A 202 1.70 14.84 -15.66
CA ASP A 202 0.52 14.45 -16.44
C ASP A 202 -0.37 13.49 -15.62
N GLY A 203 -1.67 13.75 -15.58
CA GLY A 203 -2.66 12.96 -14.84
C GLY A 203 -2.62 13.11 -13.31
N VAL A 204 -1.74 13.97 -12.77
CA VAL A 204 -1.59 14.22 -11.34
C VAL A 204 -2.10 15.62 -10.98
N ASP A 205 -2.76 15.76 -9.84
CA ASP A 205 -3.21 17.07 -9.35
C ASP A 205 -2.01 18.02 -9.17
N THR A 206 -2.14 19.22 -9.72
CA THR A 206 -1.07 20.22 -9.66
C THR A 206 -0.89 20.75 -8.23
N VAL A 207 0.34 20.70 -7.72
CA VAL A 207 0.73 21.26 -6.42
C VAL A 207 1.18 22.69 -6.64
N GLN A 208 0.31 23.66 -6.39
CA GLN A 208 0.64 25.07 -6.54
C GLN A 208 -0.03 25.93 -5.49
N GLY A 209 0.64 27.02 -5.11
CA GLY A 209 0.04 27.98 -4.20
C GLY A 209 1.01 28.99 -3.61
N PRO A 210 0.49 29.89 -2.75
CA PRO A 210 1.30 30.88 -2.07
C PRO A 210 2.10 30.27 -0.92
N ARG A 211 3.23 30.91 -0.61
CA ARG A 211 4.06 30.65 0.57
C ARG A 211 4.44 31.97 1.22
N GLY A 212 4.33 32.03 2.55
CA GLY A 212 4.80 33.14 3.37
C GLY A 212 5.77 32.63 4.43
N ARG A 213 6.80 33.41 4.74
CA ARG A 213 7.81 33.04 5.73
C ARG A 213 8.30 34.24 6.53
N LEU A 214 8.59 34.02 7.80
CA LEU A 214 9.30 34.93 8.68
C LEU A 214 10.59 34.25 9.15
N ASP A 215 11.67 35.01 9.23
CA ASP A 215 12.98 34.51 9.67
C ASP A 215 13.65 35.55 10.56
N LEU A 216 13.88 35.19 11.82
CA LEU A 216 14.58 36.00 12.80
C LEU A 216 15.95 35.38 13.04
N THR A 217 17.00 36.09 12.65
CA THR A 217 18.37 35.59 12.73
C THR A 217 19.19 36.37 13.75
N PHE A 218 20.05 35.67 14.47
CA PHE A 218 21.00 36.18 15.45
C PHE A 218 22.41 35.74 15.01
N ASP A 219 23.21 36.67 14.51
CA ASP A 219 24.62 36.47 14.19
C ASP A 219 25.49 36.66 15.45
N GLU A 220 26.63 35.96 15.51
CA GLU A 220 27.59 36.06 16.62
C GLU A 220 26.94 35.82 17.99
N VAL A 221 26.19 34.72 18.12
CA VAL A 221 25.40 34.41 19.31
C VAL A 221 26.30 34.37 20.56
N PRO A 222 25.96 35.13 21.63
CA PRO A 222 26.75 35.11 22.86
C PRO A 222 26.92 33.69 23.40
N PHE A 223 28.10 33.39 23.94
CA PHE A 223 28.49 32.08 24.50
C PHE A 223 28.68 30.94 23.48
N LEU A 224 28.46 31.19 22.19
CA LEU A 224 28.81 30.27 21.09
C LEU A 224 30.09 30.72 20.38
N TRP A 225 30.51 29.96 19.36
CA TRP A 225 31.71 30.24 18.58
C TRP A 225 31.57 31.51 17.72
N GLU A 226 32.67 32.22 17.49
CA GLU A 226 32.73 33.32 16.52
C GLU A 226 32.40 32.81 15.11
N GLY A 227 31.42 33.45 14.46
CA GLY A 227 30.82 33.00 13.21
C GLY A 227 29.61 32.07 13.37
N SER A 228 29.16 31.81 14.60
CA SER A 228 27.88 31.12 14.84
C SER A 228 26.70 32.01 14.44
N ARG A 229 25.60 31.33 14.10
CA ARG A 229 24.31 31.96 13.78
C ARG A 229 23.19 31.10 14.32
N PHE A 230 22.18 31.73 14.87
CA PHE A 230 20.94 31.07 15.26
C PHE A 230 19.77 31.71 14.53
N SER A 231 18.86 30.91 13.99
CA SER A 231 17.67 31.40 13.28
C SER A 231 16.41 30.77 13.84
N LEU A 232 15.34 31.57 13.92
CA LEU A 232 13.98 31.15 14.23
C LEU A 232 13.09 31.46 13.02
N GLY A 233 12.49 30.43 12.45
CA GLY A 233 11.64 30.51 11.27
C GLY A 233 10.17 30.23 11.59
N ALA A 234 9.28 30.89 10.86
CA ALA A 234 7.87 30.52 10.75
C ALA A 234 7.46 30.53 9.29
N GLU A 235 6.76 29.51 8.81
CA GLU A 235 6.34 29.36 7.41
C GLU A 235 4.89 28.93 7.33
N ILE A 236 4.15 29.48 6.36
CA ILE A 236 2.80 29.06 6.02
C ILE A 236 2.70 28.89 4.51
N GLN A 237 2.04 27.83 4.07
CA GLN A 237 1.74 27.59 2.67
C GLN A 237 0.36 26.97 2.51
N HIS A 238 -0.23 27.13 1.33
CA HIS A 238 -1.50 26.53 1.00
C HIS A 238 -1.52 26.05 -0.45
N ASP A 239 -1.91 24.81 -0.68
CA ASP A 239 -2.23 24.26 -2.00
C ASP A 239 -3.44 23.32 -1.90
N SER A 240 -4.13 23.10 -3.02
CA SER A 240 -5.35 22.28 -3.03
C SER A 240 -5.10 20.82 -2.64
N PRO A 241 -4.04 20.13 -3.13
CA PRO A 241 -3.81 18.72 -2.78
C PRO A 241 -3.45 18.48 -1.30
N ARG A 242 -2.70 19.40 -0.66
CA ARG A 242 -2.19 19.22 0.71
C ARG A 242 -2.90 20.06 1.77
N GLY A 243 -3.71 21.04 1.37
CA GLY A 243 -4.34 21.99 2.28
C GLY A 243 -3.38 23.06 2.80
N THR A 244 -3.71 23.65 3.95
CA THR A 244 -2.87 24.67 4.61
C THR A 244 -1.89 24.00 5.55
N GLN A 245 -0.60 24.30 5.39
CA GLN A 245 0.46 23.78 6.22
C GLN A 245 1.20 24.92 6.92
N GLY A 246 1.50 24.72 8.20
CA GLY A 246 2.26 25.66 9.01
C GLY A 246 3.51 24.99 9.58
N PHE A 247 4.62 25.73 9.64
CA PHE A 247 5.87 25.25 10.21
C PHE A 247 6.52 26.28 11.11
N ALA A 248 7.17 25.80 12.17
CA ALA A 248 8.13 26.56 12.96
C ALA A 248 9.49 25.86 12.85
N SER A 249 10.56 26.62 12.63
CA SER A 249 11.91 26.07 12.54
C SER A 249 12.90 26.77 13.43
N PHE A 250 13.94 26.03 13.80
CA PHE A 250 15.14 26.57 14.44
C PHE A 250 16.35 26.04 13.69
N ARG A 251 17.33 26.90 13.44
CA ARG A 251 18.58 26.53 12.77
C ARG A 251 19.77 27.04 13.56
N LEU A 252 20.76 26.18 13.78
CA LEU A 252 22.02 26.51 14.41
C LEU A 252 23.17 26.30 13.43
N ARG A 253 23.93 27.36 13.19
CA ARG A 253 25.18 27.33 12.43
C ARG A 253 26.37 27.15 13.35
N ILE A 254 27.18 26.14 13.05
CA ILE A 254 28.45 25.86 13.74
C ILE A 254 29.60 26.08 12.76
N PRO A 255 30.45 27.10 12.96
CA PRO A 255 31.61 27.34 12.11
C PRO A 255 32.69 26.27 12.33
N LEU A 256 33.14 25.60 11.27
CA LEU A 256 34.13 24.52 11.36
C LEU A 256 35.57 25.04 11.41
N GLN A 257 35.76 26.33 11.09
CA GLN A 257 37.03 27.04 11.31
C GLN A 257 37.27 27.42 12.78
N GLY A 258 36.38 27.02 13.71
CA GLY A 258 36.40 27.43 15.12
C GLY A 258 37.38 26.69 16.04
N PHE A 259 38.28 25.85 15.52
CA PHE A 259 39.17 24.99 16.34
C PHE A 259 40.66 25.42 16.34
N GLY A 260 41.01 26.64 15.91
CA GLY A 260 42.40 27.13 15.89
C GLY A 260 42.56 28.64 16.17
N ASP A 261 43.79 29.07 16.45
CA ASP A 261 44.15 30.39 17.05
C ASP A 261 44.32 31.57 16.06
N THR A 262 43.96 31.43 14.78
CA THR A 262 44.09 32.54 13.80
C THR A 262 42.95 33.55 13.94
N PRO A 263 43.23 34.86 14.11
CA PRO A 263 42.21 35.92 14.12
C PRO A 263 41.40 35.91 12.83
N LYS A 264 40.08 35.97 12.95
CA LYS A 264 39.17 35.96 11.80
C LYS A 264 38.77 37.39 11.40
N PRO A 265 38.61 37.67 10.09
CA PRO A 265 38.05 38.93 9.64
C PRO A 265 36.57 39.03 10.07
N ARG A 266 36.21 40.14 10.73
CA ARG A 266 34.82 40.45 11.07
C ARG A 266 34.08 40.84 9.79
N LEU A 267 33.15 39.99 9.36
CA LEU A 267 32.38 40.21 8.13
C LEU A 267 31.38 41.36 8.31
N SER A 268 31.32 42.24 7.32
CA SER A 268 30.24 43.21 7.15
C SER A 268 28.89 42.51 6.94
N ALA A 269 27.79 43.25 7.10
CA ALA A 269 26.45 42.71 6.90
C ALA A 269 26.28 42.10 5.50
N MET A 270 26.85 42.73 4.46
CA MET A 270 26.76 42.22 3.09
C MET A 270 27.65 40.99 2.86
N GLU A 271 28.85 40.98 3.43
CA GLU A 271 29.76 39.81 3.36
C GLU A 271 29.17 38.59 4.06
N ARG A 272 28.44 38.74 5.18
CA ARG A 272 27.77 37.60 5.83
C ARG A 272 26.75 36.94 4.90
N ARG A 273 26.02 37.73 4.12
CA ARG A 273 25.01 37.23 3.18
C ARG A 273 25.58 36.35 2.07
N MET A 274 26.88 36.43 1.78
CA MET A 274 27.54 35.50 0.84
C MET A 274 27.50 34.05 1.35
N THR A 275 27.25 33.84 2.65
CA THR A 275 27.11 32.52 3.26
C THR A 275 25.68 32.23 3.74
N ASP A 276 24.68 33.04 3.32
CA ASP A 276 23.28 32.74 3.63
C ASP A 276 22.91 31.37 3.06
N PRO A 277 22.14 30.54 3.78
CA PRO A 277 21.70 29.24 3.28
C PRO A 277 20.96 29.35 1.96
N ILE A 278 21.12 28.35 1.09
CA ILE A 278 20.32 28.25 -0.12
C ILE A 278 18.88 27.87 0.24
N ILE A 279 17.94 28.73 -0.17
CA ILE A 279 16.51 28.57 0.05
C ILE A 279 15.86 28.04 -1.23
N ARG A 280 15.36 26.82 -1.15
CA ARG A 280 14.67 26.07 -2.19
C ARG A 280 13.75 25.04 -1.54
N ASP A 281 12.87 24.42 -2.31
CA ASP A 281 12.28 23.16 -1.91
C ASP A 281 13.37 22.09 -1.86
N ILE A 282 13.41 21.41 -0.72
CA ILE A 282 14.46 20.46 -0.38
C ILE A 282 13.98 19.05 -0.67
N ASP A 283 12.67 18.87 -0.82
CA ASP A 283 12.11 17.59 -1.22
C ASP A 283 11.95 17.50 -2.72
N VAL A 284 12.30 16.36 -3.29
CA VAL A 284 11.74 15.96 -4.58
C VAL A 284 10.24 15.78 -4.39
N VAL A 285 9.42 16.69 -4.93
CA VAL A 285 7.96 16.62 -4.78
C VAL A 285 7.42 15.40 -5.52
N SER A 286 6.73 14.51 -4.81
CA SER A 286 6.04 13.35 -5.39
C SER A 286 4.60 13.28 -4.90
N GLN A 287 3.73 12.66 -5.71
CA GLN A 287 2.39 12.26 -5.31
C GLN A 287 2.18 10.78 -5.61
N ALA A 288 1.43 10.12 -4.74
CA ALA A 288 1.04 8.73 -4.91
C ALA A 288 -0.48 8.60 -5.00
N GLY A 289 -0.97 7.78 -5.92
CA GLY A 289 -2.38 7.67 -6.26
C GLY A 289 -2.62 6.87 -7.53
N GLN A 290 -3.81 6.96 -8.09
CA GLN A 290 -4.21 6.29 -9.33
C GLN A 290 -4.31 7.35 -10.43
N PHE A 291 -3.30 7.42 -11.30
CA PHE A 291 -3.16 8.49 -12.29
C PHE A 291 -3.31 8.00 -13.74
N SER A 292 -3.33 6.68 -13.93
CA SER A 292 -3.47 6.03 -15.22
C SER A 292 -4.91 5.56 -15.44
N GLU A 293 -5.33 5.45 -16.71
CA GLU A 293 -6.65 4.92 -17.04
C GLU A 293 -6.80 3.46 -16.58
N ALA A 294 -8.02 3.12 -16.14
CA ALA A 294 -8.37 1.76 -15.76
C ALA A 294 -8.19 0.81 -16.95
N SER A 295 -7.55 -0.34 -16.70
CA SER A 295 -7.34 -1.37 -17.73
C SER A 295 -8.17 -2.61 -17.45
N GLU A 296 -8.72 -3.21 -18.49
CA GLU A 296 -9.44 -4.48 -18.36
C GLU A 296 -8.47 -5.63 -18.07
N ILE A 297 -8.86 -6.47 -17.12
CA ILE A 297 -8.17 -7.70 -16.74
C ILE A 297 -8.93 -8.89 -17.30
N THR A 298 -8.24 -9.70 -18.09
CA THR A 298 -8.83 -10.86 -18.79
C THR A 298 -8.25 -12.19 -18.31
N GLN A 299 -7.22 -12.18 -17.48
CA GLN A 299 -6.52 -13.37 -17.03
C GLN A 299 -6.14 -13.33 -15.55
N THR A 300 -6.22 -14.49 -14.91
CA THR A 300 -5.59 -14.74 -13.61
C THR A 300 -4.06 -14.84 -13.76
N ALA A 301 -3.34 -14.79 -12.64
CA ALA A 301 -1.87 -14.87 -12.64
C ALA A 301 -1.31 -16.17 -13.25
N ASP A 302 -2.04 -17.29 -13.12
CA ASP A 302 -1.72 -18.59 -13.70
C ASP A 302 -2.17 -18.75 -15.17
N GLY A 303 -2.86 -17.74 -15.72
CA GLY A 303 -3.21 -17.67 -17.15
C GLY A 303 -4.61 -18.16 -17.50
N GLU A 304 -5.45 -18.49 -16.51
CA GLU A 304 -6.86 -18.84 -16.73
C GLU A 304 -7.64 -17.62 -17.24
N THR A 305 -8.58 -17.86 -18.15
CA THR A 305 -9.43 -16.77 -18.69
C THR A 305 -10.44 -16.34 -17.64
N ILE A 306 -10.57 -15.03 -17.44
CA ILE A 306 -11.56 -14.45 -16.53
C ILE A 306 -12.83 -14.11 -17.31
N THR A 307 -13.98 -14.58 -16.80
CA THR A 307 -15.31 -14.14 -17.23
C THR A 307 -16.03 -13.50 -16.05
N VAL A 308 -16.49 -12.27 -16.21
CA VAL A 308 -17.26 -11.59 -15.15
C VAL A 308 -18.74 -11.66 -15.47
N LEU A 309 -19.51 -12.20 -14.53
CA LEU A 309 -20.97 -12.14 -14.56
C LEU A 309 -21.43 -11.07 -13.59
N ASN A 310 -22.41 -10.27 -14.00
CA ASN A 310 -22.99 -9.20 -13.19
C ASN A 310 -24.49 -9.42 -13.03
N SER A 311 -25.00 -9.34 -11.81
CA SER A 311 -26.43 -9.57 -11.51
C SER A 311 -27.37 -8.59 -12.23
N ASN A 312 -26.89 -7.43 -12.68
CA ASN A 312 -27.69 -6.45 -13.43
C ASN A 312 -27.92 -6.85 -14.90
N SER A 313 -27.05 -7.69 -15.46
CA SER A 313 -27.13 -8.15 -16.86
C SER A 313 -27.37 -9.66 -17.00
N THR A 314 -27.13 -10.43 -15.93
CA THR A 314 -27.33 -11.88 -15.88
C THR A 314 -28.68 -12.19 -15.23
N SER A 315 -29.64 -12.66 -16.03
CA SER A 315 -30.95 -13.05 -15.51
C SER A 315 -30.87 -14.34 -14.67
N ALA A 316 -31.80 -14.52 -13.73
CA ALA A 316 -31.88 -15.74 -12.93
C ALA A 316 -32.05 -17.02 -13.78
N ALA A 317 -32.72 -16.92 -14.92
CA ALA A 317 -32.89 -18.02 -15.87
C ALA A 317 -31.58 -18.38 -16.59
N ASN A 318 -30.72 -17.40 -16.85
CA ASN A 318 -29.47 -17.59 -17.58
C ASN A 318 -28.28 -17.91 -16.66
N PHE A 319 -28.36 -17.61 -15.36
CA PHE A 319 -27.25 -17.77 -14.40
C PHE A 319 -26.43 -19.05 -14.58
N ALA A 320 -27.10 -20.21 -14.60
CA ALA A 320 -26.42 -21.51 -14.74
C ALA A 320 -25.78 -21.69 -16.14
N THR A 321 -26.46 -21.22 -17.19
CA THR A 321 -25.99 -21.30 -18.57
C THR A 321 -24.80 -20.35 -18.80
N ASP A 322 -24.84 -19.15 -18.24
CA ASP A 322 -23.78 -18.15 -18.39
C ASP A 322 -22.49 -18.58 -17.67
N ILE A 323 -22.61 -19.22 -16.49
CA ILE A 323 -21.45 -19.86 -15.83
C ILE A 323 -20.90 -21.00 -16.71
N ALA A 324 -21.76 -21.85 -17.27
CA ALA A 324 -21.30 -22.95 -18.13
C ALA A 324 -20.63 -22.44 -19.43
N ASN A 325 -21.15 -21.35 -20.00
CA ASN A 325 -20.64 -20.74 -21.23
C ASN A 325 -19.25 -20.11 -21.09
N ALA A 326 -18.81 -19.79 -19.87
CA ALA A 326 -17.43 -19.37 -19.62
C ALA A 326 -16.41 -20.48 -19.95
N GLY A 327 -16.84 -21.74 -20.02
CA GLY A 327 -16.03 -22.86 -20.48
C GLY A 327 -15.17 -23.52 -19.40
N ALA A 328 -14.57 -24.65 -19.77
CA ALA A 328 -13.60 -25.37 -18.93
C ALA A 328 -12.29 -24.58 -18.80
N ASN A 329 -11.57 -24.75 -17.69
CA ASN A 329 -10.35 -23.99 -17.37
C ASN A 329 -10.59 -22.48 -17.51
N SER A 330 -11.55 -21.98 -16.71
CA SER A 330 -11.89 -20.57 -16.63
C SER A 330 -12.12 -20.15 -15.19
N THR A 331 -11.91 -18.87 -14.92
CA THR A 331 -12.32 -18.23 -13.66
C THR A 331 -13.56 -17.39 -13.91
N VAL A 332 -14.67 -17.74 -13.27
CA VAL A 332 -15.92 -16.97 -13.33
C VAL A 332 -16.04 -16.12 -12.07
N ILE A 333 -16.01 -14.81 -12.24
CA ILE A 333 -16.21 -13.84 -11.16
C ILE A 333 -17.69 -13.44 -11.15
N LEU A 334 -18.35 -13.68 -10.03
CA LEU A 334 -19.70 -13.22 -9.79
C LEU A 334 -19.65 -11.82 -9.17
N SER A 335 -20.52 -10.92 -9.65
CA SER A 335 -20.64 -9.56 -9.13
C SER A 335 -22.10 -9.18 -8.88
N GLY A 336 -22.37 -8.63 -7.69
CA GLY A 336 -23.69 -8.17 -7.28
C GLY A 336 -24.55 -9.23 -6.60
N ASN A 337 -25.87 -9.04 -6.64
CA ASN A 337 -26.85 -9.81 -5.88
C ASN A 337 -27.78 -10.60 -6.80
N TYR A 338 -27.50 -11.89 -6.95
CA TYR A 338 -28.32 -12.82 -7.70
C TYR A 338 -29.48 -13.31 -6.84
N THR A 339 -30.71 -13.11 -7.33
CA THR A 339 -31.94 -13.51 -6.63
C THR A 339 -32.79 -14.43 -7.50
N ALA A 340 -33.69 -15.18 -6.87
CA ALA A 340 -34.57 -16.13 -7.53
C ALA A 340 -33.85 -17.21 -8.36
N ILE A 341 -32.63 -17.61 -7.95
CA ILE A 341 -31.90 -18.70 -8.58
C ILE A 341 -32.60 -20.03 -8.22
N ASN A 342 -33.40 -20.53 -9.16
CA ASN A 342 -34.18 -21.77 -9.03
C ASN A 342 -33.66 -22.86 -9.98
N SER A 343 -32.37 -22.77 -10.30
CA SER A 343 -31.64 -23.67 -11.18
C SER A 343 -30.46 -24.29 -10.43
N VAL A 344 -29.83 -25.29 -11.05
CA VAL A 344 -28.57 -25.87 -10.59
C VAL A 344 -27.52 -25.63 -11.66
N THR A 345 -26.37 -25.11 -11.26
CA THR A 345 -25.21 -24.89 -12.11
C THR A 345 -24.33 -26.12 -12.07
N THR A 346 -24.02 -26.68 -13.23
CA THR A 346 -22.96 -27.69 -13.33
C THR A 346 -21.68 -26.99 -13.75
N VAL A 347 -20.76 -26.89 -12.80
CA VAL A 347 -19.44 -26.26 -12.98
C VAL A 347 -18.65 -27.08 -14.02
N GLN A 348 -17.85 -26.43 -14.87
CA GLN A 348 -17.04 -27.12 -15.87
C GLN A 348 -15.72 -27.62 -15.28
N SER A 349 -15.09 -28.61 -15.92
CA SER A 349 -13.77 -29.11 -15.48
C SER A 349 -12.75 -27.96 -15.47
N GLY A 350 -11.95 -27.86 -14.40
CA GLY A 350 -10.97 -26.78 -14.24
C GLY A 350 -11.56 -25.41 -13.93
N GLN A 351 -12.89 -25.28 -13.82
CA GLN A 351 -13.52 -23.97 -13.62
C GLN A 351 -13.49 -23.55 -12.14
N THR A 352 -13.13 -22.29 -11.91
CA THR A 352 -13.15 -21.65 -10.58
C THR A 352 -14.25 -20.60 -10.53
N ILE A 353 -15.18 -20.73 -9.59
CA ILE A 353 -16.22 -19.73 -9.32
C ILE A 353 -15.78 -18.87 -8.15
N VAL A 354 -15.66 -17.57 -8.36
CA VAL A 354 -15.25 -16.58 -7.36
C VAL A 354 -16.41 -15.65 -7.06
N GLY A 355 -16.84 -15.60 -5.80
CA GLY A 355 -17.88 -14.67 -5.34
C GLY A 355 -17.37 -13.60 -4.39
N GLY A 356 -16.05 -13.45 -4.21
CA GLY A 356 -15.45 -12.46 -3.32
C GLY A 356 -14.06 -12.88 -2.82
N GLY A 357 -13.37 -11.95 -2.16
CA GLY A 357 -12.06 -12.18 -1.54
C GLY A 357 -10.87 -11.98 -2.48
N ALA A 358 -9.70 -12.48 -2.10
CA ALA A 358 -8.46 -12.26 -2.85
C ALA A 358 -8.37 -13.14 -4.11
N LEU A 359 -7.94 -12.54 -5.23
CA LEU A 359 -7.65 -13.21 -6.50
C LEU A 359 -6.31 -12.71 -7.05
N ASP A 360 -5.47 -13.62 -7.51
CA ASP A 360 -4.22 -13.27 -8.21
C ASP A 360 -4.51 -13.08 -9.69
N ILE A 361 -4.23 -11.87 -10.20
CA ILE A 361 -4.49 -11.47 -11.58
C ILE A 361 -3.20 -11.19 -12.33
N LYS A 362 -3.27 -11.25 -13.66
CA LYS A 362 -2.21 -10.78 -14.53
C LYS A 362 -2.54 -9.38 -15.04
N THR A 363 -1.72 -8.40 -14.70
CA THR A 363 -1.87 -7.02 -15.18
C THR A 363 -1.57 -6.94 -16.68
N PRO A 364 -2.00 -5.88 -17.38
CA PRO A 364 -1.66 -5.66 -18.79
C PRO A 364 -0.15 -5.60 -19.06
N THR A 365 0.64 -5.20 -18.06
CA THR A 365 2.12 -5.19 -18.11
C THR A 365 2.74 -6.57 -17.90
N GLY A 366 1.92 -7.60 -17.67
CA GLY A 366 2.34 -8.99 -17.50
C GLY A 366 2.76 -9.38 -16.08
N ARG A 367 2.59 -8.49 -15.10
CA ARG A 367 2.88 -8.76 -13.68
C ARG A 367 1.75 -9.55 -13.04
N SER A 368 2.08 -10.34 -12.03
CA SER A 368 1.10 -10.95 -11.14
C SER A 368 0.85 -10.08 -9.93
N VAL A 369 -0.40 -9.74 -9.65
CA VAL A 369 -0.81 -8.90 -8.50
C VAL A 369 -2.02 -9.53 -7.82
N THR A 370 -2.06 -9.53 -6.49
CA THR A 370 -3.23 -9.94 -5.72
C THR A 370 -4.19 -8.77 -5.56
N VAL A 371 -5.45 -8.97 -5.92
CA VAL A 371 -6.52 -7.97 -5.84
C VAL A 371 -7.70 -8.50 -5.03
N THR A 372 -8.47 -7.59 -4.42
CA THR A 372 -9.70 -7.95 -3.70
C THR A 372 -10.88 -7.87 -4.65
N ILE A 373 -11.60 -8.98 -4.80
CA ILE A 373 -12.84 -9.09 -5.56
C ILE A 373 -14.02 -8.71 -4.65
N PRO A 374 -14.92 -7.80 -5.09
CA PRO A 374 -16.13 -7.49 -4.35
C PRO A 374 -17.01 -8.71 -4.09
N ASP A 375 -17.64 -8.75 -2.91
CA ASP A 375 -18.53 -9.85 -2.55
C ASP A 375 -19.80 -9.87 -3.42
N ALA A 376 -20.17 -11.07 -3.87
CA ALA A 376 -21.42 -11.36 -4.57
C ALA A 376 -22.27 -12.33 -3.76
N SER A 377 -23.59 -12.19 -3.90
CA SER A 377 -24.56 -13.02 -3.20
C SER A 377 -25.47 -13.78 -4.15
N ILE A 378 -25.84 -14.99 -3.78
CA ILE A 378 -26.76 -15.87 -4.50
C ILE A 378 -27.90 -16.25 -3.58
N SER A 379 -29.15 -16.11 -4.03
CA SER A 379 -30.33 -16.52 -3.29
C SER A 379 -31.41 -17.13 -4.18
N GLY A 380 -32.12 -18.12 -3.65
CA GLY A 380 -33.20 -18.82 -4.35
C GLY A 380 -33.45 -20.21 -3.77
N SER A 381 -34.25 -21.02 -4.47
CA SER A 381 -34.57 -22.37 -4.01
C SER A 381 -33.62 -23.44 -4.55
N GLY A 382 -32.76 -23.09 -5.51
CA GLY A 382 -31.92 -24.05 -6.23
C GLY A 382 -32.75 -25.08 -7.01
N SER A 383 -32.08 -26.12 -7.51
CA SER A 383 -32.73 -27.23 -8.22
C SER A 383 -31.97 -28.53 -8.01
N ASN A 384 -32.60 -29.66 -8.31
CA ASN A 384 -31.93 -30.97 -8.39
C ASN A 384 -31.69 -31.40 -9.85
N GLY A 385 -31.96 -30.52 -10.82
CA GLY A 385 -31.73 -30.77 -12.24
C GLY A 385 -32.57 -31.91 -12.84
N GLY A 386 -33.65 -32.33 -12.15
CA GLY A 386 -34.50 -33.43 -12.60
C GLY A 386 -33.95 -34.84 -12.34
N ALA A 387 -32.74 -34.96 -11.77
CA ALA A 387 -32.10 -36.25 -11.45
C ALA A 387 -32.59 -36.88 -10.13
N GLY A 388 -33.47 -36.21 -9.39
CA GLY A 388 -33.86 -36.58 -8.03
C GLY A 388 -32.86 -36.09 -6.98
N GLY A 389 -33.13 -36.36 -5.71
CA GLY A 389 -32.30 -35.90 -4.59
C GLY A 389 -32.54 -34.44 -4.18
N ALA A 390 -31.66 -33.94 -3.32
CA ALA A 390 -31.76 -32.63 -2.70
C ALA A 390 -31.50 -31.50 -3.71
N LYS A 391 -32.18 -30.35 -3.53
CA LYS A 391 -31.92 -29.15 -4.32
C LYS A 391 -30.56 -28.54 -3.95
N ARG A 392 -29.87 -27.96 -4.94
CA ARG A 392 -28.58 -27.27 -4.77
C ARG A 392 -28.38 -26.15 -5.78
N PHE A 393 -27.34 -25.34 -5.58
CA PHE A 393 -26.87 -24.38 -6.57
C PHE A 393 -25.76 -24.93 -7.44
N PHE A 394 -24.89 -25.79 -6.91
CA PHE A 394 -23.69 -26.23 -7.62
C PHE A 394 -23.55 -27.75 -7.64
N ASN A 395 -23.40 -28.31 -8.83
CA ASN A 395 -22.74 -29.60 -9.05
C ASN A 395 -21.29 -29.29 -9.45
N MET A 396 -20.32 -29.79 -8.69
CA MET A 396 -18.90 -29.57 -8.98
C MET A 396 -18.41 -30.51 -10.10
N ALA A 397 -17.27 -30.16 -10.70
CA ALA A 397 -16.57 -30.95 -11.70
C ALA A 397 -15.11 -31.23 -11.29
N ASP A 398 -14.39 -32.00 -12.11
CA ASP A 398 -12.99 -32.29 -11.83
C ASP A 398 -12.15 -31.00 -11.88
N ASN A 399 -11.20 -30.86 -10.95
CA ASN A 399 -10.31 -29.70 -10.87
C ASN A 399 -11.05 -28.36 -10.65
N SER A 400 -12.28 -28.38 -10.13
CA SER A 400 -13.09 -27.17 -9.97
C SER A 400 -13.02 -26.58 -8.57
N SER A 401 -13.27 -25.27 -8.47
CA SER A 401 -13.22 -24.54 -7.21
C SER A 401 -14.42 -23.63 -6.99
N LEU A 402 -14.88 -23.52 -5.75
CA LEU A 402 -15.86 -22.55 -5.28
C LEU A 402 -15.24 -21.70 -4.18
N VAL A 403 -15.03 -20.41 -4.46
CA VAL A 403 -14.23 -19.51 -3.63
C VAL A 403 -15.00 -18.24 -3.29
N GLY A 404 -15.10 -17.90 -2.00
CA GLY A 404 -15.61 -16.60 -1.58
C GLY A 404 -17.10 -16.37 -1.84
N VAL A 405 -17.87 -17.40 -2.20
CA VAL A 405 -19.28 -17.25 -2.57
C VAL A 405 -20.16 -17.10 -1.34
N THR A 406 -21.02 -16.08 -1.34
CA THR A 406 -22.14 -15.99 -0.40
C THR A 406 -23.40 -16.58 -1.04
N ALA A 407 -23.90 -17.69 -0.50
CA ALA A 407 -25.06 -18.40 -1.06
C ALA A 407 -26.13 -18.67 0.00
N ASN A 408 -27.40 -18.52 -0.37
CA ASN A 408 -28.56 -18.80 0.47
C ASN A 408 -29.61 -19.63 -0.29
N VAL A 409 -29.72 -20.91 0.07
CA VAL A 409 -30.79 -21.80 -0.41
C VAL A 409 -31.95 -21.79 0.57
N ASN A 410 -33.14 -21.43 0.11
CA ASN A 410 -34.38 -21.52 0.88
C ASN A 410 -35.40 -22.38 0.12
N THR A 411 -35.78 -23.53 0.69
CA THR A 411 -36.74 -24.44 0.05
C THR A 411 -37.43 -25.36 1.05
N THR A 412 -38.56 -25.96 0.67
CA THR A 412 -39.40 -26.87 1.47
C THR A 412 -39.09 -28.35 1.26
N GLY A 413 -38.00 -28.70 0.56
CA GLY A 413 -37.53 -30.08 0.39
C GLY A 413 -36.05 -30.21 0.78
N SER A 414 -35.48 -31.42 0.74
CA SER A 414 -34.06 -31.58 1.11
C SER A 414 -33.17 -30.64 0.29
N ALA A 415 -32.21 -29.98 0.94
CA ALA A 415 -31.39 -28.95 0.31
C ALA A 415 -29.93 -29.01 0.75
N TYR A 416 -29.03 -28.85 -0.20
CA TYR A 416 -27.62 -28.56 -0.01
C TYR A 416 -27.25 -27.33 -0.84
N ILE A 417 -26.03 -26.83 -0.74
CA ILE A 417 -25.53 -25.78 -1.63
C ILE A 417 -24.62 -26.37 -2.71
N VAL A 418 -23.77 -27.32 -2.30
CA VAL A 418 -22.76 -27.95 -3.15
C VAL A 418 -22.93 -29.47 -3.17
N HIS A 419 -22.89 -30.05 -4.36
CA HIS A 419 -22.91 -31.49 -4.60
C HIS A 419 -21.67 -31.91 -5.39
N ILE A 420 -20.89 -32.86 -4.86
CA ILE A 420 -19.66 -33.38 -5.46
C ILE A 420 -19.88 -34.89 -5.66
N GLU A 421 -20.04 -35.32 -6.90
CA GLU A 421 -20.34 -36.73 -7.20
C GLU A 421 -19.45 -37.28 -8.32
N GLY A 422 -18.66 -38.30 -7.98
CA GLY A 422 -17.74 -38.92 -8.93
C GLY A 422 -16.67 -37.96 -9.43
N LYS A 423 -16.19 -37.03 -8.60
CA LYS A 423 -15.23 -35.98 -8.98
C LYS A 423 -13.91 -36.06 -8.23
N GLN A 424 -12.89 -35.46 -8.84
CA GLN A 424 -11.56 -35.35 -8.26
C GLN A 424 -11.03 -33.91 -8.22
N ASN A 425 -10.17 -33.62 -7.24
CA ASN A 425 -9.49 -32.33 -7.10
C ASN A 425 -10.46 -31.14 -7.00
N VAL A 426 -11.37 -31.19 -6.02
CA VAL A 426 -12.39 -30.14 -5.81
C VAL A 426 -12.05 -29.30 -4.60
N THR A 427 -12.10 -27.98 -4.73
CA THR A 427 -11.84 -27.05 -3.61
C THR A 427 -13.05 -26.17 -3.30
N ILE A 428 -13.52 -26.21 -2.06
CA ILE A 428 -14.59 -25.34 -1.56
C ILE A 428 -14.04 -24.51 -0.41
N ARG A 429 -13.77 -23.22 -0.64
CA ARG A 429 -13.12 -22.38 0.38
C ARG A 429 -13.65 -20.97 0.52
N ASN A 430 -13.51 -20.42 1.74
CA ASN A 430 -13.83 -19.02 2.06
C ASN A 430 -15.29 -18.64 1.78
N ASN A 431 -16.21 -19.60 1.71
CA ASN A 431 -17.61 -19.33 1.35
C ASN A 431 -18.46 -19.01 2.57
N LYS A 432 -19.53 -18.23 2.36
CA LYS A 432 -20.59 -18.00 3.35
C LYS A 432 -21.87 -18.69 2.88
N LEU A 433 -22.22 -19.80 3.51
CA LEU A 433 -23.21 -20.74 2.98
C LEU A 433 -24.41 -20.86 3.92
N THR A 434 -25.59 -20.48 3.45
CA THR A 434 -26.83 -20.49 4.22
C THR A 434 -27.85 -21.46 3.63
N THR A 435 -28.44 -22.29 4.47
CA THR A 435 -29.49 -23.22 4.06
C THR A 435 -30.67 -23.12 5.02
N GLN A 436 -31.86 -22.87 4.47
CA GLN A 436 -33.12 -22.75 5.20
C GLN A 436 -34.10 -23.80 4.68
N ASN A 437 -34.59 -24.67 5.56
CA ASN A 437 -35.54 -25.71 5.22
C ASN A 437 -36.42 -26.13 6.40
N ASP A 438 -37.74 -26.11 6.20
CA ASP A 438 -38.69 -26.25 7.31
C ASP A 438 -39.22 -27.68 7.54
N THR A 439 -38.90 -28.64 6.67
CA THR A 439 -39.63 -29.93 6.62
C THR A 439 -38.77 -31.18 6.34
N SER A 440 -37.50 -31.02 5.99
CA SER A 440 -36.63 -32.09 5.47
C SER A 440 -35.18 -31.92 5.95
N THR A 441 -34.23 -32.55 5.26
CA THR A 441 -32.80 -32.42 5.57
C THR A 441 -32.22 -31.14 4.97
N ALA A 442 -31.55 -30.35 5.79
CA ALA A 442 -30.80 -29.17 5.38
C ALA A 442 -29.30 -29.42 5.52
N GLY A 443 -28.52 -29.17 4.48
CA GLY A 443 -27.08 -29.24 4.58
C GLY A 443 -26.34 -28.26 3.72
N THR A 444 -25.01 -28.30 3.79
CA THR A 444 -24.17 -27.38 3.03
C THR A 444 -23.50 -28.08 1.85
N ILE A 445 -22.80 -29.19 2.13
CA ILE A 445 -21.99 -29.92 1.13
C ILE A 445 -22.34 -31.41 1.18
N THR A 446 -22.50 -32.03 0.01
CA THR A 446 -22.54 -33.48 -0.14
C THR A 446 -21.37 -33.95 -1.00
N ILE A 447 -20.68 -34.99 -0.55
CA ILE A 447 -19.63 -35.70 -1.29
C ILE A 447 -20.08 -37.14 -1.51
N GLU A 448 -20.00 -37.59 -2.75
CA GLU A 448 -20.33 -38.94 -3.16
C GLU A 448 -19.28 -39.49 -4.13
N ASN A 449 -18.74 -40.68 -3.84
CA ASN A 449 -17.83 -41.40 -4.72
C ASN A 449 -16.65 -40.55 -5.27
N SER A 450 -16.08 -39.67 -4.47
CA SER A 450 -15.15 -38.62 -4.92
C SER A 450 -13.81 -38.67 -4.21
N GLN A 451 -12.80 -38.03 -4.80
CA GLN A 451 -11.43 -38.04 -4.28
C GLN A 451 -10.76 -36.68 -4.29
N ASP A 452 -9.77 -36.47 -3.43
CA ASP A 452 -8.97 -35.24 -3.41
C ASP A 452 -9.85 -33.98 -3.25
N VAL A 453 -10.68 -33.95 -2.20
CA VAL A 453 -11.61 -32.84 -1.94
C VAL A 453 -11.11 -32.02 -0.75
N THR A 454 -10.98 -30.71 -0.94
CA THR A 454 -10.58 -29.75 0.10
C THR A 454 -11.74 -28.83 0.44
N ILE A 455 -12.16 -28.80 1.71
CA ILE A 455 -13.19 -27.91 2.24
C ILE A 455 -12.57 -27.06 3.35
N LYS A 456 -12.36 -25.76 3.09
CA LYS A 456 -11.61 -24.91 4.02
C LYS A 456 -12.20 -23.55 4.30
N ASN A 457 -12.20 -23.12 5.56
CA ASN A 457 -12.52 -21.74 5.96
C ASN A 457 -13.91 -21.28 5.47
N ASN A 458 -14.89 -22.19 5.45
CA ASN A 458 -16.27 -21.86 5.11
C ASN A 458 -17.06 -21.52 6.38
N VAL A 459 -17.92 -20.51 6.29
CA VAL A 459 -18.85 -20.12 7.36
C VAL A 459 -20.26 -20.51 6.94
N SER A 460 -20.83 -21.50 7.62
CA SER A 460 -22.13 -22.07 7.27
C SER A 460 -23.18 -21.78 8.35
N SER A 461 -24.37 -21.39 7.91
CA SER A 461 -25.54 -21.18 8.77
C SER A 461 -26.69 -22.04 8.26
N ILE A 462 -27.17 -22.97 9.08
CA ILE A 462 -28.30 -23.82 8.72
C ILE A 462 -29.47 -23.54 9.67
N THR A 463 -30.64 -23.27 9.11
CA THR A 463 -31.89 -23.20 9.86
C THR A 463 -32.77 -24.34 9.38
N SER A 464 -33.11 -25.27 10.29
CA SER A 464 -34.06 -26.32 9.95
C SER A 464 -34.96 -26.73 11.11
N ASP A 465 -36.25 -26.87 10.79
CA ASP A 465 -37.28 -27.46 11.65
C ASP A 465 -37.61 -28.91 11.23
N GLY A 466 -36.88 -29.45 10.24
CA GLY A 466 -37.11 -30.75 9.63
C GLY A 466 -36.31 -31.91 10.22
N ASN A 467 -35.99 -32.89 9.35
CA ASN A 467 -35.49 -34.22 9.74
C ASN A 467 -34.01 -34.28 10.14
N GLY A 468 -33.18 -33.28 9.77
CA GLY A 468 -31.75 -33.34 10.05
C GLY A 468 -30.97 -32.14 9.51
N THR A 469 -29.86 -31.79 10.18
CA THR A 469 -28.93 -30.76 9.70
C THR A 469 -27.51 -31.31 9.55
N ARG A 470 -26.86 -30.99 8.43
CA ARG A 470 -25.54 -31.56 8.09
C ARG A 470 -24.66 -30.50 7.43
N PHE A 471 -23.52 -30.14 8.04
CA PHE A 471 -22.55 -29.34 7.29
C PHE A 471 -22.01 -30.15 6.10
N LEU A 472 -21.55 -31.37 6.37
CA LEU A 472 -21.01 -32.29 5.38
C LEU A 472 -21.70 -33.65 5.43
N ALA A 473 -22.20 -34.12 4.29
CA ALA A 473 -22.66 -35.51 4.11
C ALA A 473 -21.70 -36.27 3.19
N ILE A 474 -21.24 -37.44 3.62
CA ILE A 474 -20.32 -38.29 2.86
C ILE A 474 -20.99 -39.63 2.52
N ILE A 475 -21.02 -39.96 1.23
CA ILE A 475 -21.76 -41.09 0.66
C ILE A 475 -20.84 -41.92 -0.24
N GLY A 476 -20.98 -43.25 -0.21
CA GLY A 476 -20.22 -44.13 -1.10
C GLY A 476 -18.72 -44.16 -0.78
N ASN A 477 -17.89 -44.31 -1.82
CA ASN A 477 -16.46 -44.58 -1.70
C ASN A 477 -15.62 -43.33 -1.99
N ASN A 478 -15.03 -42.74 -0.95
CA ASN A 478 -14.29 -41.48 -1.04
C ASN A 478 -12.84 -41.65 -0.61
N SER A 479 -11.97 -40.77 -1.08
CA SER A 479 -10.57 -40.74 -0.60
C SER A 479 -9.96 -39.35 -0.57
N ASN A 480 -9.00 -39.12 0.33
CA ASN A 480 -8.27 -37.86 0.48
C ASN A 480 -9.22 -36.66 0.65
N ILE A 481 -9.98 -36.67 1.74
CA ILE A 481 -10.94 -35.60 2.06
C ILE A 481 -10.36 -34.74 3.19
N SER A 482 -10.11 -33.45 2.93
CA SER A 482 -9.62 -32.50 3.93
C SER A 482 -10.70 -31.48 4.30
N VAL A 483 -10.94 -31.31 5.60
CA VAL A 483 -11.97 -30.43 6.14
C VAL A 483 -11.39 -29.56 7.25
N ASP A 484 -11.02 -28.32 6.92
CA ASP A 484 -10.21 -27.45 7.79
C ASP A 484 -10.86 -26.08 8.06
N ASP A 485 -10.75 -25.59 9.29
CA ASP A 485 -11.10 -24.21 9.67
C ASP A 485 -12.56 -23.81 9.35
N ASN A 486 -13.48 -24.77 9.24
CA ASN A 486 -14.87 -24.46 8.91
C ASN A 486 -15.68 -24.13 10.16
N LYS A 487 -16.62 -23.19 10.05
CA LYS A 487 -17.55 -22.81 11.11
C LYS A 487 -18.97 -23.17 10.73
N LEU A 488 -19.65 -23.91 11.60
CA LEU A 488 -21.07 -24.22 11.46
C LEU A 488 -21.88 -23.52 12.57
N SER A 489 -23.00 -22.92 12.22
CA SER A 489 -24.02 -22.47 13.17
C SER A 489 -25.37 -23.05 12.76
N VAL A 490 -26.00 -23.79 13.66
CA VAL A 490 -27.33 -24.38 13.41
C VAL A 490 -28.38 -23.76 14.34
N SER A 491 -29.53 -23.44 13.78
CA SER A 491 -30.74 -23.01 14.51
C SER A 491 -31.98 -23.75 14.01
N GLY A 492 -33.14 -23.55 14.65
CA GLY A 492 -34.38 -24.29 14.38
C GLY A 492 -34.61 -25.48 15.32
N ALA A 493 -35.84 -26.00 15.29
CA ALA A 493 -36.35 -27.06 16.16
C ALA A 493 -36.09 -28.49 15.65
N GLY A 494 -35.47 -28.63 14.47
CA GLY A 494 -35.19 -29.94 13.86
C GLY A 494 -34.34 -30.85 14.76
N PHE A 495 -34.58 -32.16 14.65
CA PHE A 495 -33.78 -33.18 15.32
C PHE A 495 -32.58 -33.58 14.45
N ASP A 496 -31.59 -34.27 15.03
CA ASP A 496 -30.40 -34.77 14.31
C ASP A 496 -29.50 -33.69 13.65
N LYS A 497 -28.86 -32.86 14.50
CA LYS A 497 -27.93 -31.82 14.07
C LYS A 497 -26.50 -32.32 14.10
N ARG A 498 -25.80 -32.34 12.96
CA ARG A 498 -24.45 -32.91 12.81
C ARG A 498 -23.52 -32.02 12.02
N PHE A 499 -22.24 -32.03 12.40
CA PHE A 499 -21.20 -31.44 11.56
C PHE A 499 -20.86 -32.36 10.38
N VAL A 500 -20.46 -33.61 10.64
CA VAL A 500 -20.31 -34.64 9.60
C VAL A 500 -21.38 -35.73 9.73
N PHE A 501 -21.98 -36.12 8.60
CA PHE A 501 -22.85 -37.28 8.49
C PHE A 501 -22.22 -38.32 7.56
N PHE A 502 -22.01 -39.53 8.09
CA PHE A 502 -21.52 -40.68 7.31
C PHE A 502 -22.69 -41.56 6.90
N ALA A 503 -22.94 -41.72 5.60
CA ALA A 503 -23.98 -42.63 5.13
C ALA A 503 -23.60 -44.10 5.41
N ASN A 504 -24.62 -44.96 5.52
CA ASN A 504 -24.43 -46.39 5.75
C ASN A 504 -23.53 -47.02 4.69
N SER A 505 -22.57 -47.84 5.13
CA SER A 505 -21.56 -48.48 4.27
C SER A 505 -20.68 -47.51 3.46
N SER A 506 -20.60 -46.24 3.84
CA SER A 506 -19.63 -45.32 3.22
C SER A 506 -18.20 -45.71 3.60
N THR A 507 -17.28 -45.50 2.65
CA THR A 507 -15.84 -45.71 2.87
C THR A 507 -15.13 -44.39 2.64
N ILE A 508 -14.26 -43.99 3.56
CA ILE A 508 -13.37 -42.84 3.41
C ILE A 508 -11.94 -43.28 3.69
N ASN A 509 -11.13 -43.36 2.64
CA ASN A 509 -9.70 -43.57 2.76
C ASN A 509 -9.00 -42.22 2.93
N ASN A 510 -8.30 -41.97 4.03
CA ASN A 510 -7.63 -40.72 4.35
C ASN A 510 -8.58 -39.50 4.52
N LEU A 511 -9.28 -39.44 5.65
CA LEU A 511 -9.98 -38.25 6.15
C LEU A 511 -9.03 -37.42 7.03
N SER A 512 -8.94 -36.12 6.79
CA SER A 512 -8.13 -35.20 7.59
C SER A 512 -8.82 -33.88 7.85
N GLY A 513 -8.38 -33.19 8.90
CA GLY A 513 -8.61 -31.76 9.04
C GLY A 513 -8.79 -31.30 10.48
N THR A 514 -8.58 -30.01 10.72
CA THR A 514 -8.58 -29.40 12.06
C THR A 514 -9.21 -28.00 12.07
N GLY A 515 -9.36 -27.39 13.25
CA GLY A 515 -9.86 -26.01 13.37
C GLY A 515 -11.36 -25.83 13.12
N ASN A 516 -12.12 -26.92 12.91
CA ASN A 516 -13.55 -26.82 12.70
C ASN A 516 -14.30 -26.53 14.00
N THR A 517 -15.30 -25.64 13.93
CA THR A 517 -16.06 -25.19 15.09
C THR A 517 -17.57 -25.21 14.85
N THR A 518 -18.34 -25.48 15.90
CA THR A 518 -19.81 -25.42 15.88
C THR A 518 -20.36 -24.60 17.05
N ASN A 519 -21.68 -24.38 17.11
CA ASN A 519 -22.35 -23.83 18.28
C ASN A 519 -22.74 -24.91 19.31
N ASN A 520 -21.79 -25.77 19.69
CA ASN A 520 -21.93 -26.92 20.60
C ASN A 520 -22.88 -28.02 20.09
N LEU A 521 -22.70 -28.44 18.84
CA LEU A 521 -23.46 -29.52 18.22
C LEU A 521 -22.78 -30.87 18.42
N ASN A 522 -23.52 -31.96 18.19
CA ASN A 522 -22.89 -33.27 18.06
C ASN A 522 -22.00 -33.26 16.80
N PRO A 523 -20.69 -33.57 16.92
CA PRO A 523 -19.77 -33.42 15.80
C PRO A 523 -20.01 -34.47 14.70
N CYS A 524 -20.64 -35.62 14.98
CA CYS A 524 -20.95 -36.58 13.93
C CYS A 524 -22.13 -37.54 14.19
N GLY A 525 -22.64 -38.13 13.12
CA GLY A 525 -23.68 -39.15 13.16
C GLY A 525 -23.57 -40.08 11.95
N ASP A 526 -24.16 -41.27 12.07
CA ASP A 526 -24.24 -42.24 10.99
C ASP A 526 -25.69 -42.53 10.56
N GLY A 527 -25.86 -43.35 9.53
CA GLY A 527 -27.18 -43.74 9.04
C GLY A 527 -27.88 -44.84 9.85
N GLY A 528 -27.38 -45.19 11.05
CA GLY A 528 -27.94 -46.20 11.95
C GLY A 528 -27.90 -47.65 11.44
N GLY A 529 -27.15 -47.91 10.37
CA GLY A 529 -27.05 -49.20 9.69
C GLY A 529 -25.65 -49.82 9.80
N THR A 530 -25.11 -50.29 8.66
CA THR A 530 -23.72 -50.76 8.61
C THR A 530 -22.77 -49.58 8.80
N LEU A 531 -21.92 -49.67 9.83
CA LEU A 531 -20.96 -48.63 10.19
C LEU A 531 -20.08 -48.23 9.00
N PRO A 532 -19.73 -46.94 8.88
CA PRO A 532 -18.81 -46.46 7.86
C PRO A 532 -17.39 -46.99 8.10
N THR A 533 -16.63 -47.19 7.03
CA THR A 533 -15.19 -47.51 7.11
C THR A 533 -14.38 -46.25 6.87
N VAL A 534 -13.85 -45.64 7.93
CA VAL A 534 -13.09 -44.37 7.86
C VAL A 534 -11.67 -44.60 8.34
N THR A 535 -10.69 -44.19 7.54
CA THR A 535 -9.29 -44.07 7.97
C THR A 535 -8.94 -42.59 8.10
N GLY A 536 -8.32 -42.22 9.22
CA GLY A 536 -8.10 -40.81 9.58
C GLY A 536 -9.27 -40.21 10.36
N SER A 537 -9.24 -38.89 10.57
CA SER A 537 -10.22 -38.17 11.39
C SER A 537 -10.25 -36.68 11.06
N VAL A 538 -11.37 -36.02 11.33
CA VAL A 538 -11.47 -34.56 11.37
C VAL A 538 -11.69 -34.09 12.81
N THR A 539 -11.07 -32.98 13.23
CA THR A 539 -11.32 -32.40 14.56
C THR A 539 -12.39 -31.31 14.49
N VAL A 540 -13.41 -31.42 15.33
CA VAL A 540 -14.54 -30.50 15.48
C VAL A 540 -14.71 -30.14 16.95
N ASP A 541 -14.67 -28.86 17.30
CA ASP A 541 -14.75 -28.38 18.70
C ASP A 541 -13.76 -29.11 19.64
N GLY A 542 -12.57 -29.42 19.12
CA GLY A 542 -11.51 -30.16 19.84
C GLY A 542 -11.73 -31.67 19.94
N THR A 543 -12.82 -32.20 19.39
CA THR A 543 -13.14 -33.64 19.38
C THR A 543 -12.78 -34.26 18.03
N ALA A 544 -12.03 -35.37 18.05
CA ALA A 544 -11.75 -36.14 16.85
C ALA A 544 -12.99 -36.93 16.41
N VAL A 545 -13.34 -36.82 15.13
CA VAL A 545 -14.45 -37.50 14.45
C VAL A 545 -13.86 -38.49 13.46
N ASP A 546 -14.10 -39.77 13.69
CA ASP A 546 -13.77 -40.88 12.81
C ASP A 546 -14.98 -41.83 12.66
N GLY A 547 -14.81 -42.93 11.93
CA GLY A 547 -15.88 -43.91 11.67
C GLY A 547 -16.31 -44.73 12.88
N SER A 548 -15.59 -44.65 14.00
CA SER A 548 -15.91 -45.33 15.26
C SER A 548 -16.50 -44.40 16.32
N ALA A 549 -16.37 -43.09 16.13
CA ALA A 549 -16.76 -42.05 17.08
C ALA A 549 -18.21 -41.55 16.92
N CYS A 550 -18.97 -42.09 15.96
CA CYS A 550 -20.31 -41.59 15.62
C CYS A 550 -21.42 -42.50 16.16
N PRO A 551 -22.24 -42.03 17.11
CA PRO A 551 -23.38 -42.78 17.64
C PRO A 551 -24.65 -42.61 16.80
#